data_AF-A0A845GUS4-F1
#
_entry.id   AF-A0A845GUS4-F1
#
_cell.length_a   1.000
_cell.length_b   1.000
_cell.length_c   1.000
_cell.angle_alpha   90.00
_cell.angle_beta   90.00
_cell.angle_gamma   90.00
#
_symmetry.space_group_name_H-M   'P 1'
#
loop_
_entity.id
_entity.type
_entity.pdbx_description
1 polymer ?
#
loop_
_entity_poly.entity_id
_entity_poly.type
_entity_poly.pdbx_seq_one_letter_code
_entity_poly.pdbx_strand_id
1 'polypeptide(L)'
;MRALPPFWKHLLTVLSGSVAAQALPILAAPLITRLCRPADLGQFGVWYGVVAIAAVAATLRMENAMIIDHAPARQRLCFGVVAWSAGWLAALLTLAAAAAR
;
A
#
# COMPACT_ATOMS: atom_id res chain seq x y z
N MET A 1 24.12 -6.90 26.16
CA MET A 1 23.47 -6.41 24.93
C MET A 1 22.72 -5.12 25.29
N ARG A 2 23.17 -3.95 24.82
CA ARG A 2 22.51 -2.68 25.12
C ARG A 2 21.11 -2.70 24.50
N ALA A 3 20.07 -2.60 25.32
CA ALA A 3 18.71 -2.41 24.83
C ALA A 3 18.67 -1.09 24.04
N LEU A 4 18.18 -1.13 22.80
CA LEU A 4 17.99 0.07 21.99
C LEU A 4 16.97 0.99 22.68
N PRO A 5 17.13 2.33 22.61
CA PRO A 5 16.11 3.26 23.05
C PRO A 5 14.76 2.95 22.37
N PRO A 6 13.61 3.13 23.06
CA PRO A 6 12.29 2.76 22.54
C PRO A 6 11.96 3.43 21.19
N PHE A 7 12.44 4.65 20.96
CA PHE A 7 12.34 5.33 19.65
C PHE A 7 12.95 4.51 18.51
N TRP A 8 14.18 4.05 18.65
CA TRP A 8 14.88 3.27 17.62
C TRP A 8 14.19 1.94 17.36
N LYS A 9 13.63 1.31 18.40
CA LYS A 9 12.86 0.06 18.26
C LYS A 9 11.60 0.28 17.39
N HIS A 10 10.82 1.32 17.67
CA HIS A 10 9.60 1.62 16.89
C HIS A 10 9.94 2.08 15.48
N LEU A 11 10.96 2.92 15.32
CA LEU A 11 11.46 3.35 14.01
C LEU A 11 11.86 2.16 13.14
N LEU A 12 12.66 1.24 13.68
CA LEU A 12 13.09 0.04 12.94
C LEU A 12 11.93 -0.87 12.57
N THR A 13 10.87 -0.90 13.37
CA THR A 13 9.66 -1.71 13.09
C THR A 13 8.87 -1.13 11.90
N VAL A 14 8.64 0.18 11.87
CA VAL A 14 7.93 0.83 10.76
C VAL A 14 8.78 0.82 9.48
N LEU A 15 10.08 1.07 9.63
CA LEU A 15 11.03 1.09 8.51
C LEU A 15 11.20 -0.30 7.89
N SER A 16 11.31 -1.36 8.69
CA SER A 16 11.41 -2.72 8.17
C SER A 16 10.16 -3.13 7.39
N GLY A 17 8.97 -2.76 7.86
CA GLY A 17 7.71 -2.96 7.12
C GLY A 17 7.70 -2.23 5.77
N SER A 18 8.15 -0.98 5.75
CA SER A 18 8.21 -0.16 4.53
C SER A 18 9.25 -0.68 3.52
N VAL A 19 10.41 -1.11 4.01
CA VAL A 19 11.46 -1.71 3.18
C VAL A 19 10.99 -3.06 2.62
N ALA A 20 10.35 -3.90 3.45
CA ALA A 20 9.82 -5.18 3.00
C ALA A 20 8.76 -5.01 1.91
N ALA A 21 7.82 -4.06 2.07
CA ALA A 21 6.79 -3.78 1.08
C ALA A 21 7.37 -3.33 -0.28
N GLN A 22 8.44 -2.52 -0.27
CA GLN A 22 9.11 -2.06 -1.48
C GLN A 22 10.07 -3.09 -2.08
N ALA A 23 10.64 -3.99 -1.27
CA ALA A 23 11.51 -5.05 -1.75
C ALA A 23 10.73 -6.09 -2.57
N LEU A 24 9.47 -6.36 -2.23
CA LEU A 24 8.61 -7.30 -2.97
C LEU A 24 8.54 -7.03 -4.49
N PRO A 25 8.16 -5.82 -4.97
CA PRO A 25 8.12 -5.54 -6.39
C PRO A 25 9.51 -5.56 -7.05
N ILE A 26 10.57 -5.16 -6.34
CA ILE A 26 11.94 -5.20 -6.86
C ILE A 26 12.39 -6.64 -7.10
N LEU A 27 12.12 -7.54 -6.14
CA LEU A 27 12.45 -8.96 -6.25
C LEU A 27 11.59 -9.67 -7.29
N ALA A 28 10.34 -9.22 -7.49
CA ALA A 28 9.44 -9.74 -8.51
C ALA A 28 9.75 -9.21 -9.92
N ALA A 29 10.41 -8.04 -10.04
CA ALA A 29 10.74 -7.41 -11.32
C ALA A 29 11.41 -8.34 -12.36
N PRO A 30 12.44 -9.15 -12.04
CA PRO A 30 13.06 -10.05 -13.03
C PRO A 30 12.12 -11.14 -13.55
N LEU A 31 11.15 -11.58 -12.74
CA LEU A 31 10.11 -12.52 -13.19
C LEU A 31 9.08 -11.81 -14.07
N ILE A 32 8.58 -10.66 -13.61
CA ILE A 32 7.57 -9.86 -14.30
C ILE A 32 8.08 -9.40 -15.68
N THR A 33 9.32 -8.93 -15.77
CA THR A 33 9.92 -8.46 -17.03
C THR A 33 10.17 -9.57 -18.05
N ARG A 34 10.19 -10.84 -17.63
CA ARG A 34 10.21 -12.00 -18.55
C ARG A 34 8.82 -12.39 -19.06
N LEU A 35 7.78 -12.15 -18.27
CA LEU A 35 6.40 -12.56 -18.58
C LEU A 35 5.60 -11.47 -19.31
N CYS A 36 5.91 -10.20 -19.08
CA CYS A 36 5.17 -9.05 -19.59
C CYS A 36 5.98 -8.26 -20.61
N ARG A 37 5.30 -7.66 -21.61
CA ARG A 37 5.97 -6.74 -22.53
C ARG A 37 6.20 -5.39 -21.84
N PRO A 38 7.24 -4.63 -22.25
CA PRO A 38 7.49 -3.29 -21.70
C PRO A 38 6.29 -2.34 -21.79
N ALA A 39 5.49 -2.45 -22.85
CA ALA A 39 4.27 -1.65 -23.04
C ALA A 39 3.20 -1.94 -21.95
N ASP A 40 3.05 -3.20 -21.55
CA ASP A 40 2.09 -3.61 -20.52
C ASP A 40 2.48 -3.03 -19.15
N LEU A 41 3.79 -3.01 -18.87
CA LEU A 41 4.35 -2.44 -17.65
C LEU A 41 4.18 -0.92 -17.58
N GLY A 42 4.34 -0.23 -18.71
CA GLY A 42 4.09 1.20 -18.82
C GLY A 42 2.63 1.54 -18.52
N GLN A 43 1.69 0.78 -19.09
CA GLN A 43 0.28 0.98 -18.83
C GLN A 43 -0.09 0.69 -17.37
N PHE A 44 0.44 -0.41 -16.80
CA PHE A 44 0.25 -0.72 -15.39
C PHE A 44 0.77 0.39 -14.48
N GLY A 45 1.93 0.97 -14.80
CA GLY A 45 2.52 2.07 -14.03
C GLY A 45 1.62 3.31 -13.98
N VAL A 46 1.00 3.68 -15.10
CA VAL A 46 0.03 4.80 -15.15
C VAL A 46 -1.19 4.51 -14.28
N TRP A 47 -1.79 3.32 -14.42
CA TRP A 47 -2.93 2.90 -13.61
C TRP A 47 -2.58 2.88 -12.11
N TYR A 48 -1.44 2.30 -11.74
CA TYR A 48 -0.97 2.22 -10.37
C TYR A 48 -0.75 3.61 -9.75
N GLY A 49 -0.18 4.55 -10.52
CA GLY A 49 0.00 5.93 -10.09
C GLY A 49 -1.32 6.62 -9.75
N VAL A 50 -2.34 6.48 -10.61
CA VAL A 50 -3.68 7.02 -10.36
C VAL A 50 -4.30 6.41 -9.09
N VAL A 51 -4.25 5.08 -8.96
CA VAL A 51 -4.76 4.38 -7.77
C VAL A 51 -4.04 4.85 -6.50
N ALA A 52 -2.71 4.97 -6.53
CA ALA A 52 -1.92 5.38 -5.36
C ALA A 52 -2.27 6.80 -4.89
N ILE A 53 -2.48 7.73 -5.82
CA ILE A 53 -2.89 9.11 -5.50
C ILE A 53 -4.32 9.12 -4.95
N ALA A 54 -5.25 8.46 -5.63
CA ALA A 54 -6.66 8.44 -5.23
C ALA A 54 -6.87 7.71 -3.88
N ALA A 55 -6.05 6.69 -3.57
CA ALA A 55 -6.10 5.97 -2.32
C ALA A 55 -5.87 6.88 -1.11
N VAL A 56 -5.01 7.90 -1.22
CA VAL A 56 -4.78 8.89 -0.15
C VAL A 56 -6.08 9.57 0.27
N ALA A 57 -6.91 9.97 -0.70
CA ALA A 57 -8.19 10.59 -0.43
C ALA A 57 -9.22 9.56 0.07
N ALA A 58 -9.24 8.36 -0.50
CA ALA A 58 -10.20 7.32 -0.14
C ALA A 58 -9.98 6.71 1.27
N THR A 59 -8.73 6.65 1.75
CA THR A 59 -8.42 6.14 3.10
C THR A 59 -8.43 7.23 4.16
N LEU A 60 -8.52 8.51 3.77
CA LEU A 60 -8.36 9.68 4.65
C LEU A 60 -7.10 9.62 5.53
N ARG A 61 -6.08 8.86 5.12
CA ARG A 61 -4.89 8.55 5.94
C ARG A 61 -5.23 7.96 7.31
N MET A 62 -6.32 7.21 7.44
CA MET A 62 -6.69 6.55 8.70
C MET A 62 -5.63 5.58 9.21
N GLU A 63 -4.73 5.11 8.34
CA GLU A 63 -3.54 4.35 8.73
C GLU A 63 -2.64 5.11 9.73
N ASN A 64 -2.61 6.45 9.69
CA ASN A 64 -1.85 7.27 10.65
C ASN A 64 -2.58 7.39 11.99
N ALA A 65 -3.92 7.47 11.96
CA ALA A 65 -4.73 7.52 13.19
C ALA A 65 -4.62 6.23 14.00
N MET A 66 -4.46 5.08 13.33
CA MET A 66 -4.26 3.77 13.96
C MET A 66 -3.00 3.68 14.85
N ILE A 67 -1.99 4.51 14.59
CA ILE A 67 -0.72 4.54 15.35
C ILE A 67 -0.93 5.19 16.73
N ILE A 68 -1.87 6.12 16.83
CA ILE A 68 -2.13 6.92 18.03
C ILE A 68 -3.06 6.18 19.00
N ASP A 69 -4.04 5.42 18.48
CA ASP A 69 -5.00 4.68 19.29
C ASP A 69 -4.52 3.24 19.55
N HIS A 70 -4.34 2.88 20.83
CA HIS A 70 -3.88 1.57 21.26
C HIS A 70 -5.00 0.58 21.59
N ALA A 71 -6.27 0.96 21.42
CA ALA A 71 -7.38 0.05 21.63
C ALA A 71 -7.50 -0.95 20.46
N PRO A 72 -7.30 -2.26 20.67
CA PRO A 72 -7.24 -3.24 19.59
C PRO A 72 -8.55 -3.31 18.77
N ALA A 73 -9.69 -3.03 19.39
CA ALA A 73 -10.98 -2.97 18.69
C ALA A 73 -11.03 -1.84 17.65
N ARG A 74 -10.53 -0.64 17.99
CA ARG A 74 -10.54 0.52 17.09
C ARG A 74 -9.49 0.40 15.99
N GLN A 75 -8.32 -0.16 16.31
CA GLN A 75 -7.28 -0.42 15.31
C GLN A 75 -7.78 -1.38 14.21
N ARG A 76 -8.54 -2.43 14.60
CA ARG A 76 -9.16 -3.36 13.63
C ARG A 76 -10.21 -2.67 12.75
N LEU A 77 -10.99 -1.75 13.30
CA LEU A 77 -11.95 -0.96 12.53
C LEU A 77 -11.25 -0.04 11.53
N CYS A 78 -10.23 0.71 11.97
CA CYS A 78 -9.45 1.56 11.07
C CYS A 78 -8.79 0.75 9.95
N PHE A 79 -8.18 -0.39 10.27
CA PHE A 79 -7.60 -1.28 9.28
C PHE A 79 -8.65 -1.81 8.28
N GLY A 80 -9.81 -2.22 8.78
CA GLY A 80 -10.91 -2.70 7.94
C GLY A 80 -11.43 -1.61 6.99
N VAL A 81 -11.61 -0.38 7.49
CA VAL A 81 -12.05 0.76 6.67
C VAL A 81 -11.02 1.07 5.58
N VAL A 82 -9.74 1.14 5.93
CA VAL A 82 -8.65 1.40 4.97
C VAL A 82 -8.58 0.31 3.91
N ALA A 83 -8.63 -0.97 4.33
CA ALA A 83 -8.55 -2.10 3.41
C ALA A 83 -9.74 -2.11 2.44
N TRP A 84 -10.95 -1.85 2.93
CA TRP A 84 -12.15 -1.90 2.10
C TRP A 84 -12.28 -0.68 1.20
N SER A 85 -11.96 0.52 1.68
CA SER A 85 -12.02 1.74 0.86
C SER A 85 -10.98 1.72 -0.27
N ALA A 86 -9.73 1.31 0.04
CA ALA A 86 -8.70 1.15 -0.98
C ALA A 86 -9.05 0.04 -1.98
N GLY A 87 -9.60 -1.08 -1.50
CA GLY A 87 -10.02 -2.20 -2.35
C GLY A 87 -11.15 -1.82 -3.31
N TRP A 88 -12.21 -1.17 -2.80
CA TRP A 88 -13.32 -0.68 -3.63
C TRP A 88 -12.88 0.38 -4.62
N LEU A 89 -12.06 1.34 -4.19
CA LEU A 89 -11.51 2.36 -5.08
C LEU A 89 -10.75 1.71 -6.25
N ALA A 90 -9.83 0.79 -5.96
CA ALA A 90 -9.05 0.10 -6.99
C ALA A 90 -9.96 -0.70 -7.93
N ALA A 91 -10.97 -1.41 -7.40
CA ALA A 91 -11.94 -2.16 -8.19
C ALA A 91 -12.75 -1.24 -9.12
N LEU A 92 -13.28 -0.12 -8.60
CA LEU A 92 -14.07 0.85 -9.37
C LEU A 92 -13.23 1.51 -10.47
N LEU A 93 -12.00 1.93 -10.15
CA LEU A 93 -11.08 2.49 -11.15
C LEU A 93 -10.73 1.48 -12.23
N THR A 94 -10.59 0.19 -11.87
CA THR A 94 -10.34 -0.89 -12.83
C THR A 94 -11.56 -1.12 -13.74
N LEU A 95 -12.77 -1.14 -13.18
CA LEU A 95 -14.01 -1.26 -13.95
C LEU A 95 -14.21 -0.08 -14.90
N ALA A 96 -13.95 1.15 -14.42
CA ALA A 96 -14.04 2.35 -15.24
C ALA A 96 -13.02 2.32 -16.39
N ALA A 97 -11.78 1.92 -16.11
CA ALA A 97 -10.74 1.78 -17.14
C ALA A 97 -11.07 0.67 -18.15
N ALA A 98 -11.71 -0.42 -17.72
CA ALA A 98 -12.16 -1.49 -18.59
C ALA A 98 -13.35 -1.07 -19.47
N ALA A 99 -14.28 -0.27 -18.94
CA ALA A 99 -15.44 0.24 -19.69
C ALA A 99 -15.10 1.37 -20.67
N ALA A 100 -14.00 2.09 -20.45
CA ALA A 100 -13.50 3.14 -21.33
C ALA A 100 -12.60 2.63 -22.48
N ARG A 101 -12.35 1.32 -22.54
CA ARG A 101 -11.62 0.62 -23.62
C ARG A 101 -12.58 0.06 -24.65
#